data_AF-A0A9Q0W0T2-F1
#
_entry.id   AF-A0A9Q0W0T2-F1
#
_cell.length_a   1.000
_cell.length_b   1.000
_cell.length_c   1.000
_cell.angle_alpha   90.00
_cell.angle_beta   90.00
_cell.angle_gamma   90.00
#
_symmetry.space_group_name_H-M   'P 1'
#
loop_
_entity.id
_entity.type
_entity.pdbx_description
1 polymer ?
#
loop_
_entity_poly.entity_id
_entity_poly.type
_entity_poly.pdbx_seq_one_letter_code
_entity_poly.pdbx_strand_id
1 'polypeptide(L)'
;MTDLYCDNNLAGRTEDFLAQVALSSLSGAIVVLKSCEDLLPLAEDVKIVQRCVDVISLKACNEANFPSRTPPNWWTEELSILDIEFFGIILSRMKKRGSNALTLASALITYTERNLRDLVRDHSGKCTKSSDSDDPGLYARERELLQSIVSHLPSEKAAFPINFLCCLLRTAIFVRASNSCKNELEKRISVMLEHVTVDDLLVMSFTYDGERLFDLDSVSKIISGFVEKEKSMGVFGGGDFKESHPVAMHKVAKTVDSYLGEIATYPELTISKFNGIAILVPKGARKFDDDLYRAIDIFLKAHPNLDEIEREKVCSVMDPLKLTYEARLHASQNKRLPVQIVLHALYYDQLKLRSGADDQPAAAAATRSQLQSDVSLVRENEALRSELMKMKLYVSDMQKNQGSSTKGASTTSGSRKHSFFSSMSKNIREIESFQAWV
;
A
#
# COMPACT_ATOMS: atom_id res chain seq x y z
N MET A 1 7.01 -64.11 17.58
CA MET A 1 7.62 -64.11 16.24
C MET A 1 8.81 -63.16 16.34
N THR A 2 9.97 -63.67 16.75
CA THR A 2 11.19 -62.88 16.96
C THR A 2 12.02 -62.90 15.67
N ASP A 3 12.62 -61.76 15.32
CA ASP A 3 13.39 -61.53 14.08
C ASP A 3 14.63 -62.44 13.88
N LEU A 4 14.85 -63.37 14.81
CA LEU A 4 16.03 -64.23 14.88
C LEU A 4 15.92 -65.56 14.12
N TYR A 5 14.78 -65.90 13.51
CA TYR A 5 14.49 -67.31 13.19
C TYR A 5 14.13 -67.71 11.75
N CYS A 6 14.13 -66.83 10.73
CA CYS A 6 14.00 -67.26 9.33
C CYS A 6 14.59 -66.23 8.35
N ASP A 7 15.39 -66.70 7.39
CA ASP A 7 15.68 -65.97 6.15
C ASP A 7 14.34 -65.62 5.45
N ASN A 8 14.17 -64.39 4.95
CA ASN A 8 12.91 -63.83 4.43
C ASN A 8 11.77 -63.63 5.45
N ASN A 9 12.10 -63.27 6.70
CA ASN A 9 11.09 -62.76 7.64
C ASN A 9 10.42 -61.46 7.12
N LEU A 10 9.29 -61.06 7.71
CA LEU A 10 8.53 -59.89 7.25
C LEU A 10 9.38 -58.61 7.23
N ALA A 11 10.27 -58.44 8.21
CA ALA A 11 11.21 -57.32 8.26
C ALA A 11 12.17 -57.33 7.06
N GLY A 12 12.81 -58.47 6.77
CA GLY A 12 13.71 -58.63 5.62
C GLY A 12 13.00 -58.42 4.28
N ARG A 13 11.79 -58.98 4.11
CA ARG A 13 10.98 -58.74 2.90
C ARG A 13 10.58 -57.28 2.73
N THR A 14 10.31 -56.60 3.84
CA THR A 14 9.98 -55.15 3.84
C THR A 14 11.21 -54.33 3.48
N GLU A 15 12.38 -54.67 4.03
CA GLU A 15 13.66 -54.03 3.69
C GLU A 15 14.04 -54.22 2.22
N ASP A 16 13.90 -55.43 1.70
CA ASP A 16 14.13 -55.73 0.28
C ASP A 16 13.19 -54.93 -0.63
N PHE A 17 11.90 -54.87 -0.27
CA PHE A 17 10.93 -54.06 -1.01
C PHE A 17 11.28 -52.57 -0.98
N LEU A 18 11.61 -52.03 0.20
CA LEU A 18 11.98 -50.63 0.36
C LEU A 18 13.24 -50.30 -0.45
N ALA A 19 14.28 -51.12 -0.37
CA ALA A 19 15.55 -50.88 -1.06
C ALA A 19 15.45 -51.06 -2.58
N GLN A 20 14.80 -52.12 -3.05
CA GLN A 20 14.82 -52.52 -4.46
C GLN A 20 13.71 -51.86 -5.27
N VAL A 21 12.54 -51.61 -4.67
CA VAL A 21 11.32 -51.21 -5.40
C VAL A 21 10.87 -49.81 -4.99
N ALA A 22 10.66 -49.56 -3.70
CA ALA A 22 9.99 -48.34 -3.28
C ALA A 22 10.91 -47.11 -3.35
N LEU A 23 12.14 -47.21 -2.83
CA LEU A 23 13.11 -46.10 -2.79
C LEU A 23 13.92 -45.97 -4.09
N SER A 24 13.70 -46.84 -5.08
CA SER A 24 14.38 -46.77 -6.37
C SER A 24 13.80 -45.66 -7.27
N SER A 25 12.57 -45.20 -7.03
CA SER A 25 11.91 -44.12 -7.77
C SER A 25 11.50 -42.97 -6.85
N LEU A 26 11.35 -41.77 -7.42
CA LEU A 26 10.89 -40.60 -6.66
C LEU A 26 9.44 -40.79 -6.19
N SER A 27 8.53 -41.13 -7.11
CA SER A 27 7.12 -41.38 -6.79
C SER A 27 6.94 -42.53 -5.79
N GLY A 28 7.72 -43.62 -5.91
CA GLY A 28 7.68 -44.73 -4.95
C GLY A 28 8.06 -44.27 -3.53
N ALA A 29 9.12 -43.47 -3.40
CA ALA A 29 9.54 -42.93 -2.11
C ALA A 29 8.51 -41.97 -1.51
N ILE A 30 7.84 -41.15 -2.34
CA ILE A 30 6.77 -40.23 -1.91
C ILE A 30 5.55 -41.02 -1.41
N VAL A 31 5.14 -42.08 -2.10
CA VAL A 31 4.00 -42.93 -1.69
C VAL A 31 4.28 -43.66 -0.37
N VAL A 32 5.51 -44.14 -0.17
CA VAL A 32 5.91 -44.73 1.11
C VAL A 32 5.89 -43.68 2.22
N LEU A 33 6.42 -42.48 1.97
CA LEU A 33 6.41 -41.40 2.94
C LEU A 33 4.98 -40.99 3.31
N LYS A 34 4.07 -40.88 2.33
CA LYS A 34 2.66 -40.59 2.57
C LYS A 34 2.00 -41.67 3.43
N SER A 35 2.28 -42.95 3.15
CA SER A 35 1.79 -44.06 3.98
C SER A 35 2.38 -44.07 5.40
N CYS A 36 3.52 -43.42 5.62
CA CYS A 36 4.13 -43.33 6.95
C CYS A 36 3.44 -42.30 7.85
N GLU A 37 2.64 -41.36 7.30
CA GLU A 37 1.89 -40.36 8.09
C GLU A 37 0.94 -41.04 9.09
N ASP A 38 0.22 -42.08 8.67
CA ASP A 38 -0.70 -42.84 9.53
C ASP A 38 0.01 -43.75 10.55
N LEU A 39 1.33 -43.92 10.42
CA LEU A 39 2.15 -44.83 11.20
C LEU A 39 3.10 -44.09 12.15
N LEU A 40 2.97 -42.77 12.29
CA LEU A 40 3.75 -42.00 13.25
C LEU A 40 3.32 -42.30 14.70
N PRO A 41 4.27 -42.42 15.65
CA PRO A 41 5.71 -42.20 15.52
C PRO A 41 6.54 -43.45 15.12
N LEU A 42 5.92 -44.63 15.01
CA LEU A 42 6.62 -45.90 14.79
C LEU A 42 7.49 -45.90 13.52
N ALA A 43 7.02 -45.26 12.44
CA ALA A 43 7.77 -45.14 11.20
C ALA A 43 9.07 -44.30 11.34
N GLU A 44 9.13 -43.38 12.30
CA GLU A 44 10.34 -42.60 12.63
C GLU A 44 11.33 -43.44 13.42
N ASP A 45 10.85 -44.22 14.39
CA ASP A 45 11.69 -45.10 15.22
C ASP A 45 12.45 -46.13 14.36
N VAL A 46 11.78 -46.66 13.33
CA VAL A 46 12.35 -47.60 12.36
C VAL A 46 13.16 -46.88 11.26
N LYS A 47 13.27 -45.55 11.30
CA LYS A 47 14.03 -44.70 10.37
C LYS A 47 13.58 -44.76 8.90
N ILE A 48 12.37 -45.24 8.63
CA ILE A 48 11.81 -45.32 7.28
C ILE A 48 11.58 -43.90 6.75
N VAL A 49 11.05 -43.01 7.59
CA VAL A 49 10.82 -41.59 7.27
C VAL A 49 12.13 -40.91 6.84
N GLN A 50 13.21 -41.09 7.60
CA GLN A 50 14.52 -40.49 7.30
C GLN A 50 15.07 -40.97 5.95
N ARG A 51 14.97 -42.27 5.67
CA ARG A 51 15.39 -42.86 4.38
C ARG A 51 14.57 -42.31 3.22
N CYS A 52 13.25 -42.21 3.37
CA CYS A 52 12.38 -41.64 2.34
C CYS A 52 12.74 -40.19 2.06
N VAL A 53 12.87 -39.35 3.10
CA VAL A 53 13.23 -37.94 2.98
C VAL A 53 14.60 -37.76 2.29
N ASP A 54 15.60 -38.57 2.63
CA ASP A 54 16.92 -38.46 2.02
C ASP A 54 16.91 -38.88 0.54
N VAL A 55 16.15 -39.92 0.18
CA VAL A 55 15.96 -40.37 -1.21
C VAL A 55 15.17 -39.37 -2.03
N ILE A 56 14.05 -38.87 -1.50
CA ILE A 56 13.18 -37.88 -2.14
C ILE A 56 13.97 -36.59 -2.39
N SER A 57 14.65 -36.06 -1.37
CA SER A 57 15.44 -34.83 -1.52
C SER A 57 16.56 -35.00 -2.56
N LEU A 58 17.28 -36.14 -2.57
CA LEU A 58 18.30 -36.41 -3.57
C LEU A 58 17.72 -36.48 -5.00
N LYS A 59 16.66 -37.27 -5.20
CA LYS A 59 16.05 -37.45 -6.52
C LYS A 59 15.38 -36.16 -7.01
N ALA A 60 14.72 -35.40 -6.15
CA ALA A 60 14.15 -34.10 -6.49
C ALA A 60 15.23 -33.09 -6.88
N CYS A 61 16.37 -33.03 -6.17
CA CYS A 61 17.51 -32.21 -6.59
C CYS A 61 18.04 -32.63 -7.97
N ASN A 62 18.12 -33.93 -8.25
CA ASN A 62 18.58 -34.43 -9.54
C ASN A 62 17.60 -34.06 -10.66
N GLU A 63 16.30 -34.23 -10.47
CA GLU A 63 15.27 -33.84 -11.44
C GLU A 63 15.23 -32.32 -11.68
N ALA A 64 15.47 -31.52 -10.65
CA ALA A 64 15.56 -30.06 -10.80
C ALA A 64 16.76 -29.61 -11.65
N ASN A 65 17.89 -30.31 -11.53
CA ASN A 65 19.12 -29.99 -12.28
C ASN A 65 19.17 -30.64 -13.66
N PHE A 66 18.61 -31.85 -13.78
CA PHE A 66 18.62 -32.69 -14.96
C PHE A 66 17.22 -33.27 -15.17
N PRO A 67 16.29 -32.50 -15.75
CA PRO A 67 14.90 -32.94 -15.93
C PRO A 67 14.84 -34.19 -16.81
N SER A 68 14.26 -35.28 -16.29
CA SER A 68 14.15 -36.54 -17.03
C SER A 68 12.86 -36.63 -17.85
N ARG A 69 11.91 -35.72 -17.65
CA ARG A 69 10.57 -35.72 -18.26
C ARG A 69 10.12 -34.33 -18.68
N THR A 70 9.11 -34.29 -19.53
CA THR A 70 8.35 -33.09 -19.88
C THR A 70 6.92 -33.21 -19.32
N PRO A 71 6.41 -32.20 -18.59
CA PRO A 71 7.07 -30.96 -18.20
C PRO A 71 8.20 -31.15 -17.15
N PRO A 72 9.22 -30.26 -17.12
CA PRO A 72 10.40 -30.42 -16.26
C PRO A 72 10.10 -30.33 -14.76
N ASN A 73 8.97 -29.72 -14.38
CA ASN A 73 8.58 -29.51 -12.99
C ASN A 73 7.64 -30.61 -12.45
N TRP A 74 7.51 -31.76 -13.13
CA TRP A 74 6.61 -32.84 -12.70
C TRP A 74 6.83 -33.28 -11.24
N TRP A 75 8.08 -33.23 -10.76
CA TRP A 75 8.44 -33.60 -9.39
C TRP A 75 7.86 -32.66 -8.33
N THR A 76 7.58 -31.39 -8.67
CA THR A 76 6.97 -30.44 -7.72
C THR A 76 5.51 -30.80 -7.46
N GLU A 77 4.79 -31.29 -8.48
CA GLU A 77 3.42 -31.78 -8.35
C GLU A 77 3.35 -33.04 -7.50
N GLU A 78 4.32 -33.95 -7.62
CA GLU A 78 4.37 -35.15 -6.78
C GLU A 78 4.64 -34.81 -5.31
N LEU A 79 5.56 -33.87 -5.03
CA LEU A 79 5.83 -33.41 -3.67
C LEU A 79 4.62 -32.75 -3.00
N SER A 80 3.74 -32.13 -3.79
CA SER A 80 2.56 -31.44 -3.27
C SER A 80 1.47 -32.35 -2.69
N ILE A 81 1.62 -33.66 -2.80
CA ILE A 81 0.74 -34.67 -2.18
C ILE A 81 1.04 -34.84 -0.68
N LEU A 82 2.25 -34.49 -0.25
CA LEU A 82 2.70 -34.66 1.13
C LEU A 82 2.15 -33.57 2.05
N ASP A 83 2.04 -33.90 3.33
CA ASP A 83 1.69 -32.91 4.34
C ASP A 83 2.80 -31.85 4.51
N ILE A 84 2.42 -30.67 4.98
CA ILE A 84 3.31 -29.49 5.03
C ILE A 84 4.56 -29.74 5.88
N GLU A 85 4.46 -30.57 6.91
CA GLU A 85 5.59 -30.94 7.78
C GLU A 85 6.65 -31.72 7.00
N PHE A 86 6.25 -32.79 6.30
CA PHE A 86 7.15 -33.57 5.46
C PHE A 86 7.70 -32.77 4.30
N PHE A 87 6.86 -31.96 3.66
CA PHE A 87 7.27 -31.07 2.60
C PHE A 87 8.34 -30.07 3.08
N GLY A 88 8.15 -29.45 4.27
CA GLY A 88 9.11 -28.54 4.89
C GLY A 88 10.45 -29.20 5.24
N ILE A 89 10.42 -30.45 5.72
CA ILE A 89 11.63 -31.25 5.96
C ILE A 89 12.39 -31.52 4.65
N ILE A 90 11.67 -31.90 3.59
CA ILE A 90 12.26 -32.15 2.26
C ILE A 90 12.90 -30.87 1.71
N LEU A 91 12.21 -29.73 1.75
CA LEU A 91 12.78 -28.45 1.32
C LEU A 91 14.05 -28.09 2.09
N SER A 92 14.06 -28.31 3.41
CA SER A 92 15.22 -28.07 4.25
C SER A 92 16.41 -28.96 3.88
N ARG A 93 16.14 -30.22 3.51
CA ARG A 93 17.15 -31.18 3.04
C ARG A 93 17.68 -30.83 1.65
N MET A 94 16.80 -30.44 0.73
CA MET A 94 17.18 -29.95 -0.60
C MET A 94 18.06 -28.70 -0.49
N LYS A 95 17.73 -27.77 0.40
CA LYS A 95 18.56 -26.58 0.70
C LYS A 95 19.96 -26.98 1.19
N LYS A 96 20.07 -27.94 2.11
CA LYS A 96 21.37 -28.47 2.59
C LYS A 96 22.18 -29.16 1.49
N ARG A 97 21.52 -29.71 0.47
CA ARG A 97 22.14 -30.32 -0.71
C ARG A 97 22.56 -29.29 -1.78
N GLY A 98 22.31 -28.00 -1.58
CA GLY A 98 22.73 -26.93 -2.48
C GLY A 98 21.72 -26.58 -3.57
N SER A 99 20.44 -26.96 -3.45
CA SER A 99 19.40 -26.46 -4.36
C SER A 99 19.30 -24.95 -4.30
N ASN A 100 19.21 -24.31 -5.47
CA ASN A 100 19.01 -22.86 -5.57
C ASN A 100 17.63 -22.44 -5.00
N ALA A 101 17.47 -21.18 -4.61
CA ALA A 101 16.19 -20.75 -4.05
C ALA A 101 15.05 -20.72 -5.07
N LEU A 102 15.34 -20.57 -6.37
CA LEU A 102 14.33 -20.58 -7.43
C LEU A 102 13.65 -21.96 -7.56
N THR A 103 14.41 -23.05 -7.46
CA THR A 103 13.89 -24.42 -7.46
C THR A 103 13.05 -24.67 -6.22
N LEU A 104 13.51 -24.23 -5.04
CA LEU A 104 12.74 -24.33 -3.80
C LEU A 104 11.44 -23.51 -3.87
N ALA A 105 11.52 -22.30 -4.45
CA ALA A 105 10.36 -21.45 -4.67
C ALA A 105 9.37 -22.06 -5.65
N SER A 106 9.83 -22.64 -6.77
CA SER A 106 8.98 -23.34 -7.73
C SER A 106 8.21 -24.51 -7.08
N ALA A 107 8.89 -25.30 -6.25
CA ALA A 107 8.24 -26.36 -5.47
C ALA A 107 7.18 -25.79 -4.52
N LEU A 108 7.50 -24.71 -3.79
CA LEU A 108 6.59 -24.08 -2.84
C LEU A 108 5.39 -23.42 -3.53
N ILE A 109 5.59 -22.80 -4.70
CA ILE A 109 4.51 -22.22 -5.52
C ILE A 109 3.56 -23.34 -5.95
N THR A 110 4.10 -24.43 -6.52
CA THR A 110 3.28 -25.58 -6.95
C THR A 110 2.51 -26.17 -5.77
N TYR A 111 3.17 -26.33 -4.62
CA TYR A 111 2.54 -26.79 -3.39
C TYR A 111 1.38 -25.88 -2.96
N THR A 112 1.62 -24.57 -2.97
CA THR A 112 0.64 -23.56 -2.57
C THR A 112 -0.53 -23.51 -3.54
N GLU A 113 -0.29 -23.52 -4.85
CA GLU A 113 -1.33 -23.48 -5.88
C GLU A 113 -2.19 -24.75 -5.92
N ARG A 114 -1.65 -25.89 -5.48
CA ARG A 114 -2.42 -27.12 -5.36
C ARG A 114 -3.27 -27.14 -4.09
N ASN A 115 -2.67 -26.79 -2.96
CA ASN A 115 -3.34 -26.90 -1.66
C ASN A 115 -4.24 -25.70 -1.31
N LEU A 116 -3.98 -24.52 -1.89
CA LEU A 116 -4.77 -23.29 -1.76
C LEU A 116 -5.29 -22.81 -3.13
N ARG A 117 -5.73 -23.76 -3.96
CA ARG A 117 -6.10 -23.52 -5.37
C ARG A 117 -7.17 -22.43 -5.54
N ASP A 118 -8.24 -22.49 -4.76
CA ASP A 118 -9.38 -21.57 -4.86
C ASP A 118 -9.00 -20.12 -4.48
N LEU A 119 -7.98 -19.98 -3.63
CA LEU A 119 -7.54 -18.70 -3.06
C LEU A 119 -6.42 -18.05 -3.86
N VAL A 120 -5.47 -18.85 -4.36
CA VAL A 120 -4.25 -18.37 -5.02
C VAL A 120 -4.32 -18.48 -6.53
N ARG A 121 -4.88 -19.57 -7.08
CA ARG A 121 -4.87 -19.82 -8.54
C ARG A 121 -6.14 -19.37 -9.22
N ASP A 122 -7.30 -19.84 -8.73
CA ASP A 122 -8.56 -19.62 -9.43
C ASP A 122 -9.17 -18.25 -9.10
N HIS A 123 -8.64 -17.55 -8.08
CA HIS A 123 -9.07 -16.23 -7.58
C HIS A 123 -10.58 -16.10 -7.33
N SER A 124 -11.30 -17.20 -7.44
CA SER A 124 -12.75 -17.24 -7.50
C SER A 124 -13.36 -17.08 -6.11
N GLY A 125 -12.55 -17.27 -5.05
CA GLY A 125 -13.01 -17.30 -3.68
C GLY A 125 -14.13 -18.29 -3.49
N LYS A 126 -14.27 -19.31 -4.35
CA LYS A 126 -15.47 -20.14 -4.54
C LYS A 126 -15.81 -21.03 -3.34
N CYS A 127 -14.89 -21.13 -2.38
CA CYS A 127 -15.18 -21.51 -1.00
C CYS A 127 -16.36 -20.69 -0.40
N THR A 128 -16.71 -19.52 -0.97
CA THR A 128 -17.88 -18.70 -0.64
C THR A 128 -19.21 -19.14 -1.24
N LYS A 129 -19.27 -20.03 -2.24
CA LYS A 129 -20.53 -20.32 -2.96
C LYS A 129 -20.85 -21.79 -3.23
N SER A 130 -19.96 -22.74 -2.95
CA SER A 130 -20.19 -24.15 -3.33
C SER A 130 -20.26 -25.18 -2.19
N SER A 131 -20.58 -24.79 -0.96
CA SER A 131 -21.17 -25.73 0.01
C SER A 131 -21.82 -24.99 1.18
N ASP A 132 -22.97 -25.47 1.60
CA ASP A 132 -23.64 -25.22 2.89
C ASP A 132 -22.75 -25.65 4.08
N SER A 133 -21.54 -25.14 4.19
CA SER A 133 -20.65 -25.37 5.32
C SER A 133 -19.85 -24.11 5.63
N ASP A 134 -20.46 -23.20 6.38
CA ASP A 134 -19.75 -22.39 7.36
C ASP A 134 -19.10 -23.35 8.39
N ASP A 135 -18.11 -24.14 7.96
CA ASP A 135 -17.26 -24.92 8.86
C ASP A 135 -16.07 -24.04 9.24
N PRO A 136 -16.06 -23.42 10.44
CA PRO A 136 -14.93 -22.64 10.92
C PRO A 136 -13.63 -23.46 10.99
N GLY A 137 -13.69 -24.79 10.92
CA GLY A 137 -12.53 -25.68 10.87
C GLY A 137 -11.73 -25.63 9.55
N LEU A 138 -12.38 -25.39 8.41
CA LEU A 138 -11.71 -25.35 7.11
C LEU A 138 -10.77 -24.13 7.01
N TYR A 139 -11.27 -22.95 7.38
CA TYR A 139 -10.44 -21.74 7.44
C TYR A 139 -9.32 -21.85 8.47
N ALA A 140 -9.53 -22.54 9.59
CA ALA A 140 -8.48 -22.77 10.58
C ALA A 140 -7.33 -23.61 10.00
N ARG A 141 -7.65 -24.69 9.26
CA ARG A 141 -6.66 -25.52 8.58
C ARG A 141 -5.93 -24.77 7.47
N GLU A 142 -6.64 -24.03 6.63
CA GLU A 142 -6.03 -23.18 5.59
C GLU A 142 -5.10 -22.11 6.19
N ARG A 143 -5.48 -21.55 7.35
CA ARG A 143 -4.68 -20.57 8.09
C ARG A 143 -3.38 -21.18 8.60
N GLU A 144 -3.44 -22.39 9.18
CA GLU A 144 -2.28 -23.10 9.69
C GLU A 144 -1.35 -23.50 8.55
N LEU A 145 -1.91 -24.04 7.47
CA LEU A 145 -1.17 -24.38 6.26
C LEU A 145 -0.44 -23.16 5.70
N LEU A 146 -1.13 -22.03 5.54
CA LEU A 146 -0.55 -20.80 5.02
C LEU A 146 0.59 -20.28 5.89
N GLN A 147 0.43 -20.30 7.21
CA GLN A 147 1.49 -19.88 8.13
C GLN A 147 2.71 -20.79 8.04
N SER A 148 2.50 -22.10 7.95
CA SER A 148 3.58 -23.06 7.75
C SER A 148 4.28 -22.83 6.39
N ILE A 149 3.55 -22.61 5.30
CA ILE A 149 4.11 -22.25 3.98
C ILE A 149 4.98 -21.00 4.09
N VAL A 150 4.50 -19.94 4.75
CA VAL A 150 5.24 -18.68 4.92
C VAL A 150 6.50 -18.89 5.76
N SER A 151 6.48 -19.78 6.76
CA SER A 151 7.66 -20.12 7.56
C SER A 151 8.77 -20.82 6.74
N HIS A 152 8.40 -21.49 5.65
CA HIS A 152 9.33 -22.19 4.75
C HIS A 152 9.85 -21.33 3.59
N LEU A 153 9.44 -20.07 3.47
CA LEU A 153 9.90 -19.18 2.40
C LEU A 153 11.41 -18.93 2.47
N PRO A 154 12.19 -19.16 1.39
CA PRO A 154 13.61 -18.82 1.34
C PRO A 154 13.83 -17.33 1.57
N SER A 155 14.99 -16.96 2.15
CA SER A 155 15.34 -15.57 2.50
C SER A 155 15.71 -14.69 1.30
N GLU A 156 15.78 -15.26 0.10
CA GLU A 156 16.19 -14.55 -1.11
C GLU A 156 15.08 -13.65 -1.67
N LYS A 157 15.46 -12.44 -2.09
CA LYS A 157 14.53 -11.35 -2.45
C LYS A 157 13.73 -11.63 -3.73
N ALA A 158 14.34 -12.29 -4.72
CA ALA A 158 13.77 -12.50 -6.05
C ALA A 158 13.42 -13.98 -6.31
N ALA A 159 13.22 -14.77 -5.26
CA ALA A 159 12.90 -16.18 -5.41
C ALA A 159 11.45 -16.40 -5.93
N PHE A 160 10.55 -15.45 -5.67
CA PHE A 160 9.13 -15.57 -6.00
C PHE A 160 8.68 -14.47 -6.98
N PRO A 161 7.76 -14.82 -7.90
CA PRO A 161 6.98 -13.83 -8.64
C PRO A 161 6.21 -12.89 -7.70
N ILE A 162 6.14 -11.60 -8.05
CA ILE A 162 5.51 -10.58 -7.21
C ILE A 162 3.99 -10.77 -7.09
N ASN A 163 3.34 -11.14 -8.19
CA ASN A 163 1.92 -11.47 -8.23
C ASN A 163 1.58 -12.61 -7.25
N PHE A 164 2.40 -13.66 -7.20
CA PHE A 164 2.24 -14.76 -6.26
C PHE A 164 2.30 -14.29 -4.80
N LEU A 165 3.26 -13.42 -4.45
CA LEU A 165 3.34 -12.84 -3.11
C LEU A 165 2.13 -11.97 -2.77
N CYS A 166 1.64 -11.17 -3.73
CA CYS A 166 0.43 -10.36 -3.57
C CYS A 166 -0.82 -11.24 -3.36
N CYS A 167 -0.98 -12.31 -4.14
CA CYS A 167 -2.07 -13.28 -3.96
C CYS A 167 -1.97 -14.01 -2.63
N LEU A 168 -0.76 -14.33 -2.17
CA LEU A 168 -0.52 -14.97 -0.89
C LEU A 168 -0.86 -14.04 0.29
N LEU A 169 -0.49 -12.76 0.19
CA LEU A 169 -0.86 -11.74 1.19
C LEU A 169 -2.37 -11.53 1.22
N ARG A 170 -3.03 -11.44 0.07
CA ARG A 170 -4.49 -11.38 -0.02
C ARG A 170 -5.14 -12.58 0.67
N THR A 171 -4.60 -13.78 0.45
CA THR A 171 -5.06 -15.01 1.12
C THR A 171 -4.86 -14.93 2.65
N ALA A 172 -3.70 -14.42 3.10
CA ALA A 172 -3.41 -14.22 4.53
C ALA A 172 -4.35 -13.21 5.20
N ILE A 173 -4.72 -12.18 4.48
CA ILE A 173 -5.68 -11.16 4.90
C ILE A 173 -7.08 -11.78 5.01
N PHE A 174 -7.52 -12.52 3.99
CA PHE A 174 -8.83 -13.17 3.93
C PHE A 174 -9.03 -14.21 5.03
N VAL A 175 -8.06 -15.11 5.21
CA VAL A 175 -8.11 -16.20 6.21
C VAL A 175 -7.80 -15.70 7.64
N ARG A 176 -7.51 -14.40 7.82
CA ARG A 176 -7.12 -13.79 9.10
C ARG A 176 -5.93 -14.50 9.77
N ALA A 177 -4.86 -14.68 9.00
CA ALA A 177 -3.60 -15.24 9.49
C ALA A 177 -2.94 -14.33 10.55
N SER A 178 -1.95 -14.88 11.25
CA SER A 178 -1.20 -14.15 12.28
C SER A 178 -0.52 -12.89 11.74
N ASN A 179 -0.36 -11.88 12.60
CA ASN A 179 0.29 -10.62 12.22
C ASN A 179 1.76 -10.83 11.83
N SER A 180 2.45 -11.82 12.38
CA SER A 180 3.82 -12.18 11.98
C SER A 180 3.88 -12.65 10.52
N CYS A 181 2.93 -13.51 10.12
CA CYS A 181 2.80 -13.99 8.75
C CYS A 181 2.53 -12.85 7.77
N LYS A 182 1.59 -11.96 8.09
CA LYS A 182 1.27 -10.78 7.26
C LYS A 182 2.47 -9.84 7.14
N ASN A 183 3.11 -9.50 8.25
CA ASN A 183 4.24 -8.57 8.27
C ASN A 183 5.44 -9.11 7.47
N GLU A 184 5.70 -10.42 7.50
CA GLU A 184 6.77 -11.03 6.71
C GLU A 184 6.49 -10.94 5.19
N LEU A 185 5.25 -11.17 4.78
CA LEU A 185 4.82 -10.99 3.38
C LEU A 185 4.87 -9.52 2.96
N GLU A 186 4.34 -8.61 3.79
CA GLU A 186 4.40 -7.16 3.56
C GLU A 186 5.85 -6.68 3.40
N LYS A 187 6.76 -7.14 4.27
CA LYS A 187 8.20 -6.81 4.20
C LYS A 187 8.85 -7.31 2.91
N ARG A 188 8.48 -8.50 2.43
CA ARG A 188 9.02 -9.07 1.18
C ARG A 188 8.53 -8.30 -0.05
N ILE A 189 7.23 -8.01 -0.11
CA ILE A 189 6.63 -7.22 -1.19
C ILE A 189 7.23 -5.80 -1.17
N SER A 190 7.39 -5.21 0.02
CA SER A 190 8.00 -3.90 0.21
C SER A 190 9.40 -3.80 -0.38
N VAL A 191 10.23 -4.83 -0.22
CA VAL A 191 11.60 -4.85 -0.80
C VAL A 191 11.59 -4.90 -2.33
N MET A 192 10.54 -5.46 -2.94
CA MET A 192 10.39 -5.70 -4.39
C MET A 192 9.35 -4.78 -5.04
N LEU A 193 8.96 -3.68 -4.36
CA LEU A 193 7.89 -2.78 -4.79
C LEU A 193 8.14 -2.16 -6.17
N GLU A 194 9.39 -2.09 -6.62
CA GLU A 194 9.77 -1.61 -7.96
C GLU A 194 9.21 -2.47 -9.11
N HIS A 195 8.87 -3.73 -8.84
CA HIS A 195 8.33 -4.68 -9.81
C HIS A 195 6.81 -4.84 -9.74
N VAL A 196 6.17 -4.23 -8.74
CA VAL A 196 4.72 -4.32 -8.50
C VAL A 196 3.97 -3.52 -9.58
N THR A 197 2.93 -4.14 -10.13
CA THR A 197 1.99 -3.47 -11.04
C THR A 197 0.78 -2.92 -10.29
N VAL A 198 -0.02 -2.08 -10.95
CA VAL A 198 -1.27 -1.57 -10.36
C VAL A 198 -2.24 -2.73 -10.07
N ASP A 199 -2.35 -3.69 -10.98
CA ASP A 199 -3.21 -4.87 -10.83
C ASP A 199 -2.83 -5.69 -9.59
N ASP A 200 -1.53 -5.86 -9.31
CA ASP A 200 -1.05 -6.57 -8.11
C ASP A 200 -1.49 -5.87 -6.81
N LEU A 201 -1.45 -4.52 -6.77
CA LEU A 201 -1.94 -3.74 -5.63
C LEU A 201 -3.46 -3.83 -5.50
N LEU A 202 -4.18 -3.77 -6.60
CA LEU A 202 -5.64 -3.91 -6.60
C LEU A 202 -6.03 -5.30 -6.10
N VAL A 203 -5.38 -6.37 -6.56
CA VAL A 203 -5.64 -7.74 -6.09
C VAL A 203 -5.62 -7.82 -4.57
N MET A 204 -4.65 -7.19 -3.89
CA MET A 204 -4.59 -7.19 -2.42
C MET A 204 -5.66 -6.31 -1.74
N SER A 205 -6.12 -5.28 -2.44
CA SER A 205 -6.98 -4.24 -1.87
C SER A 205 -8.46 -4.60 -1.95
N PHE A 206 -8.84 -5.50 -2.86
CA PHE A 206 -10.22 -5.95 -3.03
C PHE A 206 -10.50 -7.29 -2.34
N THR A 207 -11.76 -7.47 -1.95
CA THR A 207 -12.32 -8.79 -1.64
C THR A 207 -12.31 -9.72 -2.86
N TYR A 208 -12.47 -11.03 -2.65
CA TYR A 208 -12.47 -12.03 -3.71
C TYR A 208 -13.62 -11.89 -4.73
N ASP A 209 -14.70 -11.22 -4.34
CA ASP A 209 -15.80 -10.84 -5.24
C ASP A 209 -15.50 -9.62 -6.11
N GLY A 210 -14.41 -8.88 -5.81
CA GLY A 210 -13.99 -7.69 -6.55
C GLY A 210 -14.87 -6.45 -6.34
N GLU A 211 -15.84 -6.51 -5.43
CA GLU A 211 -16.86 -5.46 -5.28
C GLU A 211 -16.51 -4.42 -4.22
N ARG A 212 -15.71 -4.78 -3.21
CA ARG A 212 -15.43 -3.92 -2.05
C ARG A 212 -13.95 -3.78 -1.75
N LEU A 213 -13.57 -2.60 -1.27
CA LEU A 213 -12.24 -2.35 -0.73
C LEU A 213 -12.15 -2.99 0.66
N PHE A 214 -11.20 -3.92 0.82
CA PHE A 214 -11.01 -4.66 2.07
C PHE A 214 -9.85 -4.11 2.90
N ASP A 215 -8.63 -4.18 2.38
CA ASP A 215 -7.41 -3.87 3.13
C ASP A 215 -6.50 -2.90 2.38
N LEU A 216 -6.53 -1.64 2.83
CA LEU A 216 -5.66 -0.56 2.37
C LEU A 216 -4.47 -0.34 3.32
N ASP A 217 -4.51 -0.95 4.51
CA ASP A 217 -3.50 -0.76 5.54
C ASP A 217 -2.25 -1.57 5.20
N SER A 218 -2.40 -2.80 4.70
CA SER A 218 -1.27 -3.60 4.20
C SER A 218 -0.55 -2.92 3.02
N VAL A 219 -1.29 -2.32 2.08
CA VAL A 219 -0.69 -1.54 0.97
C VAL A 219 0.08 -0.33 1.52
N SER A 220 -0.50 0.38 2.48
CA SER A 220 0.16 1.53 3.13
C SER A 220 1.46 1.12 3.83
N LYS A 221 1.49 -0.02 4.53
CA LYS A 221 2.70 -0.54 5.17
C LYS A 221 3.77 -0.94 4.16
N ILE A 222 3.39 -1.60 3.07
CA ILE A 222 4.30 -2.01 1.99
C ILE A 222 5.02 -0.79 1.40
N ILE A 223 4.25 0.25 1.06
CA ILE A 223 4.78 1.52 0.54
C ILE A 223 5.69 2.17 1.57
N SER A 224 5.23 2.28 2.83
CA SER A 224 6.02 2.88 3.92
C SER A 224 7.37 2.18 4.09
N GLY A 225 7.39 0.85 4.14
CA GLY A 225 8.60 0.06 4.27
C GLY A 225 9.58 0.26 3.10
N PHE A 226 9.08 0.47 1.89
CA PHE A 226 9.92 0.71 0.72
C PHE A 226 10.57 2.10 0.81
N VAL A 227 9.76 3.11 1.14
CA VAL A 227 10.22 4.49 1.30
C VAL A 227 11.22 4.62 2.44
N GLU A 228 11.01 3.94 3.57
CA GLU A 228 11.95 3.92 4.70
C GLU A 228 13.29 3.27 4.33
N LYS A 229 13.26 2.16 3.58
CA LYS A 229 14.46 1.49 3.09
C LYS A 229 15.25 2.38 2.12
N GLU A 230 14.57 3.03 1.18
CA GLU A 230 15.20 3.96 0.22
C GLU A 230 15.82 5.17 0.93
N LYS A 231 15.13 5.74 1.93
CA LYS A 231 15.70 6.79 2.78
C LYS A 231 16.95 6.31 3.52
N SER A 232 16.92 5.12 4.10
CA SER A 232 18.08 4.55 4.80
C SER A 232 19.26 4.29 3.86
N MET A 233 19.02 3.90 2.61
CA MET A 233 20.09 3.73 1.61
C MET A 233 20.68 5.07 1.16
N GLY A 234 19.86 6.13 1.10
CA GLY A 234 20.32 7.48 0.78
C GLY A 234 21.23 8.11 1.83
N VAL A 235 21.14 7.71 3.10
CA VAL A 235 21.97 8.27 4.21
C VAL A 235 23.42 7.79 4.15
N PHE A 236 23.70 6.60 3.60
CA PHE A 236 25.07 6.08 3.45
C PHE A 236 25.76 6.53 2.15
N GLY A 237 25.02 7.10 1.20
CA GLY A 237 25.55 7.72 0.00
C GLY A 237 26.05 9.13 0.30
N GLY A 238 27.24 9.25 0.89
CA GLY A 238 27.93 10.53 1.07
C GLY A 238 28.24 11.17 -0.28
N GLY A 239 27.35 12.03 -0.77
CA GLY A 239 27.53 12.76 -2.02
C GLY A 239 26.48 13.85 -2.18
N ASP A 240 26.95 15.06 -2.45
CA ASP A 240 26.21 16.33 -2.53
C ASP A 240 25.31 16.43 -3.79
N PHE A 241 24.40 15.46 -3.98
CA PHE A 241 23.36 15.48 -5.02
C PHE A 241 21.98 15.59 -4.38
N LYS A 242 21.63 16.82 -3.99
CA LYS A 242 20.24 17.22 -3.77
C LYS A 242 19.42 16.87 -5.04
N GLU A 243 18.33 16.12 -4.86
CA GLU A 243 17.20 15.98 -5.80
C GLU A 243 17.23 14.91 -6.90
N SER A 244 18.04 13.85 -6.83
CA SER A 244 17.83 12.68 -7.71
C SER A 244 17.43 11.45 -6.90
N HIS A 245 16.13 11.25 -6.74
CA HIS A 245 15.62 9.98 -6.22
C HIS A 245 15.97 8.83 -7.18
N PRO A 246 16.23 7.61 -6.68
CA PRO A 246 16.51 6.45 -7.54
C PRO A 246 15.40 6.24 -8.59
N VAL A 247 15.75 5.69 -9.75
CA VAL A 247 14.78 5.39 -10.84
C VAL A 247 13.63 4.52 -10.32
N ALA A 248 13.92 3.60 -9.40
CA ALA A 248 12.93 2.77 -8.72
C ALA A 248 11.88 3.60 -7.97
N MET A 249 12.30 4.68 -7.29
CA MET A 249 11.42 5.54 -6.52
C MET A 249 10.42 6.30 -7.40
N HIS A 250 10.88 6.81 -8.55
CA HIS A 250 10.01 7.47 -9.53
C HIS A 250 8.99 6.49 -10.13
N LYS A 251 9.41 5.25 -10.40
CA LYS A 251 8.52 4.20 -10.89
C LYS A 251 7.46 3.86 -9.85
N VAL A 252 7.84 3.68 -8.59
CA VAL A 252 6.90 3.40 -7.49
C VAL A 252 5.93 4.57 -7.29
N ALA A 253 6.40 5.82 -7.35
CA ALA A 253 5.52 6.99 -7.26
C ALA A 253 4.42 6.95 -8.35
N LYS A 254 4.80 6.65 -9.60
CA LYS A 254 3.85 6.51 -10.71
C LYS A 254 2.87 5.35 -10.52
N THR A 255 3.34 4.20 -10.04
CA THR A 255 2.46 3.04 -9.74
C THR A 255 1.46 3.39 -8.64
N VAL A 256 1.91 4.06 -7.57
CA VAL A 256 1.05 4.48 -6.46
C VAL A 256 0.03 5.52 -6.91
N ASP A 257 0.44 6.53 -7.69
CA ASP A 257 -0.49 7.55 -8.18
C ASP A 257 -1.51 6.95 -9.18
N SER A 258 -1.09 5.96 -9.98
CA SER A 258 -2.01 5.20 -10.84
C SER A 258 -3.01 4.37 -10.04
N TYR A 259 -2.52 3.67 -9.02
CA TYR A 259 -3.34 2.91 -8.08
C TYR A 259 -4.34 3.80 -7.31
N LEU A 260 -3.91 4.98 -6.85
CA LEU A 260 -4.79 5.99 -6.23
C LEU A 260 -5.94 6.38 -7.17
N GLY A 261 -5.67 6.51 -8.47
CA GLY A 261 -6.70 6.79 -9.47
C GLY A 261 -7.73 5.68 -9.61
N GLU A 262 -7.33 4.42 -9.53
CA GLU A 262 -8.24 3.27 -9.60
C GLU A 262 -9.10 3.16 -8.34
N ILE A 263 -8.51 3.23 -7.14
CA ILE A 263 -9.28 3.17 -5.89
C ILE A 263 -10.19 4.39 -5.70
N ALA A 264 -9.84 5.55 -6.28
CA ALA A 264 -10.62 6.77 -6.19
C ALA A 264 -12.00 6.67 -6.88
N THR A 265 -12.19 5.68 -7.76
CA THR A 265 -13.49 5.41 -8.39
C THR A 265 -14.53 4.87 -7.41
N TYR A 266 -14.10 4.33 -6.26
CA TYR A 266 -14.97 3.65 -5.30
C TYR A 266 -15.51 4.63 -4.23
N PRO A 267 -16.84 4.71 -4.05
CA PRO A 267 -17.47 5.62 -3.09
C PRO A 267 -17.19 5.32 -1.61
N GLU A 268 -16.74 4.11 -1.28
CA GLU A 268 -16.41 3.70 0.09
C GLU A 268 -15.06 4.27 0.56
N LEU A 269 -14.28 4.87 -0.35
CA LEU A 269 -12.96 5.38 -0.04
C LEU A 269 -13.02 6.70 0.74
N THR A 270 -12.65 6.66 2.02
CA THR A 270 -12.54 7.88 2.84
C THR A 270 -11.34 8.75 2.45
N ILE A 271 -11.48 10.06 2.63
CA ILE A 271 -10.39 11.06 2.42
C ILE A 271 -9.13 10.70 3.21
N SER A 272 -9.29 10.23 4.46
CA SER A 272 -8.15 9.89 5.31
C SER A 272 -7.31 8.75 4.72
N LYS A 273 -7.94 7.74 4.11
CA LYS A 273 -7.23 6.62 3.48
C LYS A 273 -6.58 7.04 2.17
N PHE A 274 -7.28 7.82 1.34
CA PHE A 274 -6.73 8.36 0.09
C PHE A 274 -5.50 9.24 0.35
N ASN A 275 -5.62 10.24 1.22
CA ASN A 275 -4.51 11.13 1.58
C ASN A 275 -3.42 10.39 2.33
N GLY A 276 -3.78 9.44 3.18
CA GLY A 276 -2.85 8.59 3.92
C GLY A 276 -1.86 7.92 2.97
N ILE A 277 -2.35 7.28 1.91
CA ILE A 277 -1.51 6.62 0.90
C ILE A 277 -0.71 7.65 0.08
N ALA A 278 -1.34 8.75 -0.36
CA ALA A 278 -0.71 9.76 -1.21
C ALA A 278 0.52 10.43 -0.55
N ILE A 279 0.47 10.66 0.77
CA ILE A 279 1.52 11.32 1.56
C ILE A 279 2.72 10.41 1.83
N LEU A 280 2.55 9.07 1.77
CA LEU A 280 3.66 8.13 1.98
C LEU A 280 4.79 8.33 0.97
N VAL A 281 4.44 8.70 -0.26
CA VAL A 281 5.40 9.01 -1.31
C VAL A 281 5.93 10.45 -1.12
N PRO A 282 7.25 10.64 -0.87
CA PRO A 282 7.87 11.94 -0.73
C PRO A 282 7.64 12.85 -1.94
N LYS A 283 7.44 14.15 -1.68
CA LYS A 283 7.22 15.17 -2.74
C LYS A 283 8.38 15.30 -3.74
N GLY A 284 9.59 14.91 -3.35
CA GLY A 284 10.75 14.92 -4.24
C GLY A 284 10.75 13.78 -5.27
N ALA A 285 10.05 12.68 -5.00
CA ALA A 285 9.99 11.52 -5.91
C ALA A 285 9.10 11.80 -7.14
N ARG A 286 8.24 12.82 -7.05
CA ARG A 286 7.39 13.27 -8.15
C ARG A 286 8.07 14.41 -8.89
N LYS A 287 8.40 14.17 -10.15
CA LYS A 287 8.84 15.22 -11.08
C LYS A 287 7.68 16.15 -11.42
N PHE A 288 6.53 15.57 -11.73
CA PHE A 288 5.27 16.27 -11.97
C PHE A 288 4.16 15.57 -11.18
N ASP A 289 3.18 16.34 -10.70
CA ASP A 289 2.05 15.82 -9.91
C ASP A 289 0.81 15.51 -10.77
N ASP A 290 0.96 15.37 -12.09
CA ASP A 290 -0.16 15.19 -13.03
C ASP A 290 -0.97 13.91 -12.78
N ASP A 291 -0.30 12.79 -12.48
CA ASP A 291 -0.96 11.52 -12.17
C ASP A 291 -1.72 11.61 -10.84
N LEU A 292 -1.18 12.33 -9.86
CA LEU A 292 -1.83 12.62 -8.59
C LEU A 292 -3.03 13.55 -8.77
N TYR A 293 -2.91 14.56 -9.63
CA TYR A 293 -4.03 15.43 -10.02
C TYR A 293 -5.16 14.63 -10.67
N ARG A 294 -4.83 13.73 -11.59
CA ARG A 294 -5.80 12.83 -12.23
C ARG A 294 -6.53 11.98 -11.18
N ALA A 295 -5.81 11.41 -10.22
CA ALA A 295 -6.42 10.63 -9.13
C ALA A 295 -7.35 11.49 -8.27
N ILE A 296 -6.97 12.73 -7.94
CA ILE A 296 -7.80 13.69 -7.21
C ILE A 296 -9.06 14.05 -7.99
N ASP A 297 -8.96 14.34 -9.29
CA ASP A 297 -10.13 14.67 -10.12
C ASP A 297 -11.11 13.49 -10.21
N ILE A 298 -10.60 12.27 -10.35
CA ILE A 298 -11.42 11.04 -10.30
C ILE A 298 -12.11 10.93 -8.94
N PHE A 299 -11.39 11.15 -7.83
CA PHE A 299 -11.95 11.10 -6.48
C PHE A 299 -13.08 12.11 -6.30
N LEU A 300 -12.86 13.37 -6.70
CA LEU A 300 -13.86 14.44 -6.62
C LEU A 300 -15.07 14.17 -7.52
N LYS A 301 -14.88 13.47 -8.64
CA LYS A 301 -15.97 13.04 -9.53
C LYS A 301 -16.80 11.91 -8.91
N ALA A 302 -16.16 10.96 -8.22
CA ALA A 302 -16.84 9.85 -7.55
C ALA A 302 -17.54 10.27 -6.23
N HIS A 303 -17.08 11.36 -5.60
CA HIS A 303 -17.60 11.88 -4.33
C HIS A 303 -18.20 13.29 -4.48
N PRO A 304 -19.39 13.44 -5.09
CA PRO A 304 -20.01 14.75 -5.34
C PRO A 304 -20.50 15.45 -4.07
N ASN A 305 -20.65 14.74 -2.95
CA ASN A 305 -21.24 15.25 -1.71
C ASN A 305 -20.22 15.93 -0.77
N LEU A 306 -18.98 16.11 -1.20
CA LEU A 306 -17.91 16.68 -0.38
C LEU A 306 -18.11 18.19 -0.16
N ASP A 307 -17.86 18.65 1.07
CA ASP A 307 -17.88 20.07 1.38
C ASP A 307 -16.60 20.79 0.87
N GLU A 308 -16.55 22.12 1.00
CA GLU A 308 -15.38 22.89 0.54
C GLU A 308 -14.09 22.55 1.29
N ILE A 309 -14.21 22.27 2.59
CA ILE A 309 -13.07 21.95 3.47
C ILE A 309 -12.50 20.56 3.14
N GLU A 310 -13.36 19.60 2.84
CA GLU A 310 -13.02 18.25 2.42
C GLU A 310 -12.35 18.26 1.04
N ARG A 311 -12.86 19.07 0.11
CA ARG A 311 -12.21 19.26 -1.20
C ARG A 311 -10.81 19.87 -1.04
N GLU A 312 -10.64 20.85 -0.14
CA GLU A 312 -9.32 21.41 0.18
C GLU A 312 -8.39 20.35 0.80
N LYS A 313 -8.90 19.53 1.74
CA LYS A 313 -8.13 18.44 2.35
C LYS A 313 -7.65 17.42 1.33
N VAL A 314 -8.52 16.95 0.43
CA VAL A 314 -8.13 15.99 -0.62
C VAL A 314 -7.06 16.59 -1.52
N CYS A 315 -7.18 17.86 -1.89
CA CYS A 315 -6.23 18.50 -2.79
C CYS A 315 -4.90 18.92 -2.13
N SER A 316 -4.82 18.96 -0.79
CA SER A 316 -3.61 19.38 -0.05
C SER A 316 -2.37 18.49 -0.29
N VAL A 317 -2.58 17.27 -0.81
CA VAL A 317 -1.50 16.31 -1.08
C VAL A 317 -0.70 16.66 -2.34
N MET A 318 -1.29 17.44 -3.25
CA MET A 318 -0.71 17.86 -4.52
C MET A 318 -0.07 19.25 -4.42
N ASP A 319 1.00 19.48 -5.16
CA ASP A 319 1.55 20.81 -5.40
C ASP A 319 1.09 21.34 -6.77
N PRO A 320 0.17 22.32 -6.84
CA PRO A 320 -0.31 22.86 -8.11
C PRO A 320 0.79 23.50 -8.98
N LEU A 321 1.93 23.88 -8.38
CA LEU A 321 3.07 24.46 -9.10
C LEU A 321 3.90 23.38 -9.82
N LYS A 322 3.75 22.10 -9.43
CA LYS A 322 4.42 20.96 -10.06
C LYS A 322 3.59 20.31 -11.18
N LEU A 323 2.50 20.94 -11.60
CA LEU A 323 1.66 20.46 -12.69
C LEU A 323 2.19 20.94 -14.03
N THR A 324 2.12 20.06 -15.04
CA THR A 324 2.42 20.45 -16.43
C THR A 324 1.40 21.45 -16.96
N TYR A 325 1.74 22.12 -18.07
CA TYR A 325 0.86 23.11 -18.68
C TYR A 325 -0.53 22.55 -19.02
N GLU A 326 -0.58 21.33 -19.60
CA GLU A 326 -1.84 20.68 -19.93
C GLU A 326 -2.68 20.37 -18.69
N ALA A 327 -2.05 19.85 -17.63
CA ALA A 327 -2.72 19.57 -16.36
C ALA A 327 -3.24 20.85 -15.69
N ARG A 328 -2.48 21.96 -15.73
CA ARG A 328 -2.92 23.26 -15.20
C ARG A 328 -4.06 23.86 -15.99
N LEU A 329 -4.07 23.71 -17.32
CA LEU A 329 -5.20 24.13 -18.15
C LEU A 329 -6.46 23.35 -17.76
N HIS A 330 -6.37 22.02 -17.61
CA HIS A 330 -7.49 21.21 -17.15
C HIS A 330 -7.95 21.61 -15.74
N ALA A 331 -7.02 21.83 -14.82
CA ALA A 331 -7.31 22.31 -13.46
C ALA A 331 -8.01 23.67 -13.45
N SER A 332 -7.63 24.59 -14.33
CA SER A 332 -8.25 25.92 -14.41
C SER A 332 -9.72 25.89 -14.84
N GLN A 333 -10.12 24.87 -15.61
CA GLN A 333 -11.48 24.68 -16.10
C GLN A 333 -12.32 23.81 -15.16
N ASN A 334 -11.70 23.15 -14.20
CA ASN A 334 -12.35 22.20 -13.32
C ASN A 334 -13.10 22.89 -12.18
N LYS A 335 -14.43 22.92 -12.28
CA LYS A 335 -15.33 23.53 -11.28
C LYS A 335 -15.36 22.79 -9.93
N ARG A 336 -14.84 21.56 -9.86
CA ARG A 336 -14.82 20.76 -8.63
C ARG A 336 -13.68 21.18 -7.70
N LEU A 337 -12.61 21.76 -8.23
CA LEU A 337 -11.45 22.16 -7.45
C LEU A 337 -11.74 23.38 -6.58
N PRO A 338 -11.13 23.47 -5.39
CA PRO A 338 -11.13 24.70 -4.59
C PRO A 338 -10.49 25.87 -5.35
N VAL A 339 -11.01 27.09 -5.13
CA VAL A 339 -10.57 28.31 -5.81
C VAL A 339 -9.07 28.56 -5.63
N GLN A 340 -8.52 28.24 -4.45
CA GLN A 340 -7.09 28.43 -4.16
C GLN A 340 -6.20 27.63 -5.12
N ILE A 341 -6.57 26.39 -5.45
CA ILE A 341 -5.76 25.53 -6.35
C ILE A 341 -5.85 26.01 -7.79
N VAL A 342 -7.05 26.43 -8.22
CA VAL A 342 -7.27 27.06 -9.52
C VAL A 342 -6.42 28.33 -9.66
N LEU A 343 -6.37 29.15 -8.60
CA LEU A 343 -5.55 30.35 -8.57
C LEU A 343 -4.06 30.01 -8.68
N HIS A 344 -3.56 29.03 -7.93
CA HIS A 344 -2.17 28.59 -8.03
C HIS A 344 -1.81 28.09 -9.44
N ALA A 345 -2.72 27.34 -10.10
CA ALA A 345 -2.51 26.85 -11.45
C ALA A 345 -2.40 27.98 -12.49
N LEU A 346 -3.27 29.00 -12.39
CA LEU A 346 -3.30 30.17 -13.27
C LEU A 346 -2.16 31.16 -13.01
N TYR A 347 -1.78 31.35 -11.74
CA TYR A 347 -0.75 32.31 -11.35
C TYR A 347 0.64 31.90 -11.85
N TYR A 348 0.92 30.59 -11.90
CA TYR A 348 2.17 30.09 -12.50
C TYR A 348 2.30 30.53 -13.97
N ASP A 349 1.22 30.48 -14.76
CA ASP A 349 1.27 30.94 -16.16
C ASP A 349 1.49 32.45 -16.26
N GLN A 350 0.85 33.24 -15.39
CA GLN A 350 1.06 34.69 -15.35
C GLN A 350 2.50 35.07 -14.97
N LEU A 351 3.11 34.33 -14.04
CA LEU A 351 4.50 34.54 -13.65
C LEU A 351 5.48 34.12 -14.74
N LYS A 352 5.26 32.99 -15.43
CA LYS A 352 6.15 32.53 -16.52
C LYS A 352 6.11 33.49 -17.73
N LEU A 353 4.94 34.07 -18.02
CA LEU A 353 4.79 35.15 -19.00
C LEU A 353 5.54 36.44 -18.61
N ARG A 354 5.75 36.68 -17.31
CA ARG A 354 6.44 37.87 -16.78
C ARG A 354 7.95 37.64 -16.56
N SER A 355 8.38 36.40 -16.29
CA SER A 355 9.76 36.07 -15.92
C SER A 355 10.65 35.69 -17.11
N GLY A 356 10.10 35.31 -18.26
CA GLY A 356 10.87 35.09 -19.49
C GLY A 356 12.04 34.11 -19.38
N ALA A 357 12.02 33.16 -18.43
CA ALA A 357 13.14 32.26 -18.18
C ALA A 357 12.70 30.84 -17.74
N ASP A 358 13.50 29.88 -18.18
CA ASP A 358 13.34 28.42 -18.14
C ASP A 358 13.23 27.78 -16.75
N ASP A 359 12.73 26.54 -16.77
CA ASP A 359 12.48 25.66 -15.63
C ASP A 359 13.72 25.45 -14.74
N GLN A 360 13.77 26.16 -13.60
CA GLN A 360 14.77 25.91 -12.54
C GLN A 360 14.12 25.81 -11.15
N PRO A 361 14.48 24.79 -10.33
CA PRO A 361 13.83 24.51 -9.04
C PRO A 361 14.02 25.61 -7.98
N ALA A 362 15.04 26.48 -8.13
CA ALA A 362 15.24 27.65 -7.27
C ALA A 362 14.13 28.71 -7.44
N ALA A 363 13.54 28.81 -8.64
CA ALA A 363 12.43 29.72 -8.88
C ALA A 363 11.20 29.29 -8.07
N ALA A 364 10.90 27.99 -7.98
CA ALA A 364 9.72 27.47 -7.27
C ALA A 364 9.70 27.82 -5.77
N ALA A 365 10.86 27.86 -5.10
CA ALA A 365 10.95 28.24 -3.68
C ALA A 365 10.69 29.73 -3.44
N ALA A 366 11.26 30.61 -4.29
CA ALA A 366 10.94 32.04 -4.27
C ALA A 366 9.47 32.31 -4.62
N THR A 367 8.95 31.56 -5.60
CA THR A 367 7.54 31.58 -6.01
C THR A 367 6.61 31.24 -4.84
N ARG A 368 6.99 30.26 -4.01
CA ARG A 368 6.22 29.81 -2.84
C ARG A 368 6.13 30.86 -1.74
N SER A 369 7.22 31.57 -1.45
CA SER A 369 7.27 32.62 -0.43
C SER A 369 6.39 33.82 -0.84
N GLN A 370 6.53 34.25 -2.09
CA GLN A 370 5.79 35.39 -2.64
C GLN A 370 4.27 35.11 -2.77
N LEU A 371 3.90 33.86 -3.03
CA LEU A 371 2.50 33.44 -3.04
C LEU A 371 1.87 33.40 -1.64
N GLN A 372 2.60 32.98 -0.61
CA GLN A 372 2.08 32.98 0.76
C GLN A 372 1.80 34.41 1.24
N SER A 373 2.63 35.39 0.87
CA SER A 373 2.33 36.80 1.14
C SER A 373 1.10 37.29 0.38
N ASP A 374 0.97 36.98 -0.92
CA ASP A 374 -0.15 37.45 -1.73
C ASP A 374 -1.50 36.86 -1.27
N VAL A 375 -1.55 35.58 -0.91
CA VAL A 375 -2.77 34.93 -0.38
C VAL A 375 -3.16 35.51 0.99
N SER A 376 -2.19 35.81 1.85
CA SER A 376 -2.43 36.49 3.12
C SER A 376 -3.05 37.88 2.89
N LEU A 377 -2.50 38.64 1.94
CA LEU A 377 -2.99 39.98 1.60
C LEU A 377 -4.40 39.95 1.01
N VAL A 378 -4.75 38.94 0.20
CA VAL A 378 -6.11 38.80 -0.34
C VAL A 378 -7.13 38.53 0.77
N ARG A 379 -6.80 37.63 1.71
CA ARG A 379 -7.67 37.32 2.86
C ARG A 379 -7.85 38.53 3.77
N GLU A 380 -6.80 39.31 4.00
CA GLU A 380 -6.88 40.56 4.75
C GLU A 380 -7.73 41.61 4.02
N ASN A 381 -7.58 41.74 2.70
CA ASN A 381 -8.41 42.64 1.90
C ASN A 381 -9.90 42.27 1.90
N GLU A 382 -10.24 40.97 1.91
CA GLU A 382 -11.63 40.52 2.07
C GLU A 382 -12.18 40.84 3.47
N ALA A 383 -11.39 40.62 4.51
CA ALA A 383 -11.75 41.00 5.87
C ALA A 383 -12.01 42.51 5.98
N LEU A 384 -11.10 43.34 5.45
CA LEU A 384 -11.24 44.80 5.42
C LEU A 384 -12.46 45.25 4.61
N ARG A 385 -12.77 44.60 3.48
CA ARG A 385 -13.99 44.87 2.71
C ARG A 385 -15.26 44.55 3.49
N SER A 386 -15.25 43.45 4.24
CA SER A 386 -16.38 43.07 5.09
C SER A 386 -16.62 44.06 6.23
N GLU A 387 -15.55 44.59 6.83
CA GLU A 387 -15.64 45.64 7.87
C GLU A 387 -16.08 46.98 7.29
N LEU A 388 -15.55 47.38 6.13
CA LEU A 388 -16.00 48.58 5.42
C LEU A 388 -17.49 48.52 5.08
N MET A 389 -18.00 47.34 4.71
CA MET A 389 -19.41 47.17 4.43
C MET A 389 -20.27 47.32 5.70
N LYS A 390 -19.84 46.76 6.83
CA LYS A 390 -20.49 46.97 8.15
C LYS A 390 -20.49 48.44 8.56
N MET A 391 -19.36 49.11 8.39
CA MET A 391 -19.20 50.53 8.74
C MET A 391 -20.07 51.43 7.84
N LYS A 392 -20.19 51.11 6.55
CA LYS A 392 -21.06 51.81 5.60
C LYS A 392 -22.54 51.65 5.92
N LEU A 393 -22.96 50.45 6.36
CA LEU A 393 -24.33 50.22 6.85
C LEU A 393 -24.62 51.05 8.11
N TYR A 394 -23.69 51.09 9.07
CA TYR A 394 -23.83 51.90 10.29
C TYR A 394 -23.93 53.40 10.00
N VAL A 395 -23.10 53.92 9.08
CA VAL A 395 -23.17 55.32 8.65
C VAL A 395 -24.50 55.63 7.95
N SER A 396 -25.01 54.69 7.15
CA SER A 396 -26.30 54.83 6.48
C SER A 396 -27.47 54.87 7.49
N ASP A 397 -27.41 54.06 8.55
CA ASP A 397 -28.39 54.08 9.64
C ASP A 397 -28.34 55.39 10.45
N MET A 398 -27.14 55.92 10.71
CA MET A 398 -27.00 57.23 11.35
C MET A 398 -27.55 58.37 10.48
N GLN A 399 -27.32 58.34 9.17
CA GLN A 399 -27.85 59.33 8.24
C GLN A 399 -29.38 59.23 8.10
N LYS A 400 -29.94 58.01 8.13
CA LYS A 400 -31.40 57.80 8.18
C LYS A 400 -32.02 58.34 9.46
N ASN A 401 -31.35 58.19 10.60
CA ASN A 401 -31.81 58.74 11.88
C ASN A 401 -31.70 60.28 11.97
N GLN A 402 -30.74 60.90 11.29
CA GLN A 402 -30.67 62.37 11.19
C GLN A 402 -31.76 62.98 10.28
N GLY A 403 -32.34 62.20 9.36
CA GLY A 403 -33.41 62.65 8.45
C GLY A 403 -34.81 62.78 9.08
N SER A 404 -35.02 62.43 10.35
CA SER A 404 -36.34 62.47 10.99
C SER A 404 -36.56 63.60 12.01
N SER A 405 -35.58 64.48 12.23
CA SER A 405 -35.69 65.55 13.25
C SER A 405 -35.84 66.94 12.63
N THR A 406 -36.99 67.19 12.02
CA THR A 406 -37.52 68.56 11.86
C THR A 406 -39.04 68.54 11.98
N LYS A 407 -39.54 68.64 13.23
CA LYS A 407 -40.75 69.36 13.65
C LYS A 407 -41.04 69.08 15.13
N GLY A 408 -41.29 70.15 15.90
CA GLY A 408 -41.98 70.07 17.19
C GLY A 408 -41.13 70.51 18.38
N ALA A 409 -41.61 71.51 19.10
CA ALA A 409 -40.92 72.25 20.14
C ALA A 409 -40.92 71.58 21.54
N SER A 410 -39.89 71.98 22.30
CA SER A 410 -39.88 72.21 23.77
C SER A 410 -39.80 71.03 24.76
N THR A 411 -38.94 71.27 25.76
CA THR A 411 -38.85 70.74 27.15
C THR A 411 -37.87 69.58 27.48
N THR A 412 -36.77 70.00 28.15
CA THR A 412 -36.10 69.44 29.34
C THR A 412 -35.62 67.99 29.45
N SER A 413 -34.29 67.91 29.69
CA SER A 413 -33.55 67.06 30.65
C SER A 413 -33.09 65.64 30.24
N GLY A 414 -31.83 65.33 30.58
CA GLY A 414 -31.36 63.96 30.82
C GLY A 414 -30.23 63.46 29.91
N SER A 415 -28.99 63.91 30.14
CA SER A 415 -27.79 63.31 29.55
C SER A 415 -27.53 61.90 30.11
N ARG A 416 -27.47 60.88 29.25
CA ARG A 416 -26.71 59.64 29.50
C ARG A 416 -25.89 59.26 28.26
N LYS A 417 -24.58 59.52 28.35
CA LYS A 417 -23.57 58.91 27.48
C LYS A 417 -23.42 57.45 27.91
N HIS A 418 -23.55 56.50 26.99
CA HIS A 418 -23.08 55.13 27.18
C HIS A 418 -21.95 54.80 26.20
N SER A 419 -20.88 54.30 26.80
CA SER A 419 -19.53 54.00 26.32
C SER A 419 -19.49 52.86 25.29
N PHE A 420 -18.85 53.08 24.14
CA PHE A 420 -18.34 52.00 23.27
C PHE A 420 -16.92 52.23 22.71
N PHE A 421 -16.25 53.34 23.06
CA PHE A 421 -14.90 53.65 22.56
C PHE A 421 -13.73 53.04 23.38
N SER A 422 -13.97 52.03 24.22
CA SER A 422 -12.90 51.43 25.04
C SER A 422 -12.14 50.27 24.38
N SER A 423 -12.56 49.79 23.20
CA SER A 423 -11.93 48.62 22.56
C SER A 423 -10.95 48.95 21.42
N MET A 424 -10.91 50.18 20.92
CA MET A 424 -9.97 50.59 19.87
C MET A 424 -8.59 51.03 20.39
N SER A 425 -8.44 51.31 21.69
CA SER A 425 -7.18 51.80 22.24
C SER A 425 -6.21 50.70 22.71
N LYS A 426 -6.63 49.43 22.74
CA LYS A 426 -5.74 48.31 23.10
C LYS A 426 -4.95 47.78 21.91
N ASN A 427 -5.57 47.64 20.74
CA ASN A 427 -4.86 47.12 19.54
C ASN A 427 -3.89 48.14 18.93
N ILE A 428 -4.10 49.45 19.14
CA ILE A 428 -3.16 50.49 18.66
C ILE A 428 -1.89 50.57 19.53
N ARG A 429 -1.92 50.13 20.80
CA ARG A 429 -0.71 50.08 21.64
C ARG A 429 0.18 48.86 21.39
N GLU A 430 -0.35 47.78 20.83
CA GLU A 430 0.48 46.62 20.45
C GLU A 430 1.29 46.88 19.17
N ILE A 431 0.79 47.73 18.26
CA ILE A 431 1.48 48.08 17.01
C ILE A 431 2.70 49.00 17.24
N GLU A 432 2.72 49.84 18.28
CA GLU A 432 3.89 50.67 18.60
C GLU A 432 5.02 49.90 19.34
N SER A 433 4.78 48.68 19.82
CA SER A 433 5.77 47.91 20.58
C SER A 433 6.71 47.03 19.73
N PHE A 434 6.49 46.95 18.41
CA PHE A 434 7.29 46.11 17.50
C PHE A 434 8.34 46.87 16.67
N GLN A 435 8.59 48.15 16.95
CA GLN A 435 9.60 48.96 16.26
C GLN A 435 10.87 49.24 17.07
N ALA A 436 11.12 48.50 18.15
CA ALA A 436 12.26 48.74 19.04
C ALA A 436 13.10 47.49 19.36
N TRP A 437 13.47 46.69 18.36
CA TRP A 437 14.62 45.77 18.42
C TRP A 437 15.20 45.58 16.99
N VAL A 438 15.96 46.58 16.53
CA VAL A 438 17.19 46.39 15.74
C VAL A 438 18.32 46.48 16.75
#